data_AF-A0A2S4PLA7-F1
#
_entry.id   AF-A0A2S4PLA7-F1
#
_cell.length_a   1.000
_cell.length_b   1.000
_cell.length_c   1.000
_cell.angle_alpha   90.00
_cell.angle_beta   90.00
_cell.angle_gamma   90.00
#
_symmetry.space_group_name_H-M   'P 1'
#
loop_
_entity.id
_entity.type
_entity.pdbx_description
1 polymer ?
#
loop_
_entity_poly.entity_id
_entity_poly.type
_entity_poly.pdbx_seq_one_letter_code
_entity_poly.pdbx_strand_id
1 'polypeptide(L)'
;MNTNRTQASSIKARHLIAELYETENTNYWHIKAPERYKRLEIEMTGKPPPELGFMSQKNLGLLLAARLGHGIFTLYHHRFKHVGADTACSRGQDRSPDHPFYCRKLQRKRPPRIPSSTGPNDDIKWALGTVK
;
A
#
# COMPACT_ATOMS: atom_id res chain seq x y z
N MET A 1 33.01 30.85 -8.23
CA MET A 1 33.12 29.51 -7.59
C MET A 1 32.82 29.64 -6.09
N ASN A 2 31.60 29.37 -5.62
CA ASN A 2 31.30 29.29 -4.17
C ASN A 2 29.98 28.54 -3.87
N THR A 3 29.73 27.42 -4.56
CA THR A 3 28.46 26.68 -4.49
C THR A 3 28.39 25.69 -3.32
N ASN A 4 29.54 25.27 -2.77
CA ASN A 4 29.60 24.12 -1.84
C ASN A 4 29.29 24.48 -0.38
N ARG A 5 29.61 25.71 0.08
CA ARG A 5 29.39 26.14 1.48
C ARG A 5 27.92 26.45 1.77
N THR A 6 27.21 27.03 0.80
CA THR A 6 25.79 27.39 0.89
C THR A 6 24.87 26.16 0.77
N GLN A 7 25.30 25.12 0.04
CA GLN A 7 24.55 23.86 -0.03
C GLN A 7 24.63 23.09 1.30
N ALA A 8 25.81 22.99 1.91
CA ALA A 8 26.00 22.29 3.19
C ALA A 8 25.22 22.93 4.36
N SER A 9 25.11 24.26 4.40
CA SER A 9 24.28 24.97 5.40
C SER A 9 22.78 24.71 5.17
N SER A 10 22.35 24.64 3.92
CA SER A 10 20.95 24.31 3.58
C SER A 10 20.59 22.87 3.94
N ILE A 11 21.51 21.93 3.78
CA ILE A 11 21.31 20.51 4.14
C ILE A 11 21.18 20.37 5.67
N LYS A 12 22.06 21.01 6.44
CA LYS A 12 21.96 21.02 7.91
C LYS A 12 20.64 21.63 8.40
N ALA A 13 20.21 22.74 7.81
CA ALA A 13 18.95 23.38 8.16
C ALA A 13 17.75 22.46 7.87
N ARG A 14 17.74 21.78 6.71
CA ARG A 14 16.71 20.79 6.36
C ARG A 14 16.69 19.61 7.33
N HIS A 15 17.87 19.11 7.72
CA HIS A 15 17.98 18.03 8.70
C HIS A 15 17.40 18.42 10.06
N LEU A 16 17.74 19.61 10.55
CA LEU A 16 17.22 20.12 11.82
C LEU A 16 15.71 20.27 11.79
N ILE A 17 15.15 20.83 10.71
CA ILE A 17 13.69 20.95 10.54
C ILE A 17 13.03 19.57 10.53
N ALA A 18 13.61 18.60 9.84
CA ALA A 18 13.07 17.24 9.81
C ALA A 18 13.10 16.57 11.20
N GLU A 19 14.17 16.75 11.96
CA GLU A 19 14.30 16.22 13.33
C GLU A 19 13.28 16.87 14.28
N LEU A 20 13.09 18.18 14.19
CA LEU A 20 12.05 18.90 14.94
C LEU A 20 10.65 18.42 14.57
N TYR A 21 10.38 18.21 13.28
CA TYR A 21 9.09 17.71 12.81
C TYR A 21 8.80 16.30 13.34
N GLU A 22 9.78 15.39 13.28
CA GLU A 22 9.60 14.03 13.80
C GLU A 22 9.36 14.03 15.32
N THR A 23 10.16 14.79 16.08
CA THR A 23 9.98 14.89 17.55
C THR A 23 8.64 15.48 17.95
N GLU A 24 8.19 16.55 17.27
CA GLU A 24 6.87 17.15 17.50
C GLU A 24 5.74 16.17 17.16
N ASN A 25 5.87 15.44 16.05
CA ASN A 25 4.90 14.44 15.61
C ASN A 25 4.80 13.26 16.59
N THR A 26 5.93 12.78 17.13
CA THR A 26 5.95 11.73 18.18
C THR A 26 5.26 12.21 19.45
N ASN A 27 5.57 13.43 19.91
CA ASN A 27 4.95 14.00 21.11
C ASN A 27 3.43 14.19 20.92
N TYR A 28 3.02 14.72 19.77
CA TYR A 28 1.61 14.86 19.42
C TYR A 28 0.90 13.52 19.47
N TRP A 29 1.48 12.48 18.84
CA TRP A 29 0.89 11.16 18.81
C TRP A 29 0.78 10.52 20.19
N HIS A 30 1.80 10.63 21.03
CA HIS A 30 1.74 10.10 22.40
C HIS A 30 0.55 10.68 23.18
N ILE A 31 0.27 11.98 23.00
CA ILE A 31 -0.83 12.68 23.67
C ILE A 31 -2.18 12.34 23.04
N LYS A 32 -2.26 12.33 21.70
CA LYS A 32 -3.53 12.30 20.95
C LYS A 32 -3.92 10.93 20.39
N ALA A 33 -3.06 9.91 20.45
CA ALA A 33 -3.34 8.60 19.91
C ALA A 33 -4.62 7.99 20.51
N PRO A 34 -5.49 7.37 19.68
CA PRO A 34 -6.63 6.62 20.19
C PRO A 34 -6.19 5.48 21.12
N GLU A 35 -7.01 5.15 22.11
CA GLU A 35 -6.70 4.12 23.10
C GLU A 35 -6.38 2.75 22.48
N ARG A 36 -7.09 2.42 21.39
CA ARG A 36 -6.83 1.19 20.62
C ARG A 36 -5.41 1.16 20.05
N TYR A 37 -4.89 2.29 19.60
CA TYR A 37 -3.54 2.37 19.03
C TYR A 37 -2.48 2.30 20.12
N LYS A 38 -2.70 2.95 21.26
CA LYS A 38 -1.83 2.85 22.44
C LYS A 38 -1.71 1.42 22.93
N ARG A 39 -2.83 0.70 23.07
CA ARG A 39 -2.87 -0.71 23.49
C ARG A 39 -2.13 -1.65 22.55
N LEU A 40 -2.11 -1.32 21.26
CA LEU A 40 -1.43 -2.10 20.23
C LEU A 40 0.01 -1.65 19.99
N GLU A 41 0.51 -0.70 20.79
CA GLU A 41 1.86 -0.13 20.66
C GLU A 41 2.15 0.40 19.25
N ILE A 42 1.11 0.96 18.59
CA ILE A 42 1.24 1.50 17.23
C ILE A 42 1.80 2.92 17.32
N GLU A 43 3.08 3.05 16.99
CA GLU A 43 3.77 4.32 16.87
C GLU A 43 3.37 5.09 15.59
N MET A 44 3.56 6.40 15.63
CA MET A 44 3.43 7.24 14.43
C MET A 44 4.74 7.22 13.66
N THR A 45 4.71 6.72 12.43
CA THR A 45 5.81 6.89 11.48
C THR A 45 5.60 8.17 10.68
N GLY A 46 6.53 9.12 10.73
CA GLY A 46 6.49 10.36 9.92
C GLY A 46 6.57 10.12 8.41
N LYS A 47 6.85 8.88 7.99
CA LYS A 47 6.88 8.45 6.60
C LYS A 47 5.69 7.53 6.31
N PRO A 48 5.07 7.67 5.12
CA PRO A 48 4.10 6.69 4.67
C PRO A 48 4.78 5.31 4.56
N PRO A 49 4.07 4.22 4.90
CA PRO A 49 4.57 2.86 4.68
C PRO A 49 5.09 2.70 3.25
N PRO A 50 6.15 1.90 3.03
CA PRO A 50 6.71 1.72 1.69
C PRO A 50 5.66 1.28 0.66
N GLU A 51 4.65 0.53 1.09
CA GLU A 51 3.52 0.09 0.27
C GLU A 51 2.71 1.26 -0.32
N LEU A 52 2.65 2.40 0.38
CA LEU A 52 2.00 3.63 -0.09
C LEU A 52 2.89 4.46 -1.03
N GLY A 53 4.21 4.34 -0.92
CA GLY A 53 5.16 5.07 -1.77
C GLY A 53 5.26 4.51 -3.19
N PHE A 54 5.07 3.19 -3.35
CA PHE A 54 5.20 2.51 -4.65
C PHE A 54 3.86 2.29 -5.37
N MET A 55 2.72 2.39 -4.66
CA MET A 55 1.40 2.02 -5.21
C MET A 55 0.40 3.17 -5.16
N SER A 56 -0.47 3.24 -6.17
CA SER A 56 -1.68 4.07 -6.06
C SER A 56 -2.62 3.51 -4.99
N GLN A 57 -3.39 4.37 -4.33
CA GLN A 57 -4.37 3.97 -3.31
C GLN A 57 -5.35 2.89 -3.81
N LYS A 58 -5.75 2.96 -5.09
CA LYS A 58 -6.61 1.95 -5.72
C LYS A 58 -5.95 0.58 -5.80
N ASN A 59 -4.64 0.54 -6.03
CA ASN A 59 -3.88 -0.70 -6.16
C ASN A 59 -3.60 -1.32 -4.80
N LEU A 60 -3.31 -0.49 -3.80
CA LEU A 60 -3.23 -0.95 -2.42
C LEU A 60 -4.56 -1.58 -1.97
N GLY A 61 -5.68 -0.91 -2.25
CA GLY A 61 -7.01 -1.46 -1.94
C GLY A 61 -7.26 -2.81 -2.61
N LEU A 62 -6.85 -2.96 -3.87
CA LEU A 62 -6.97 -4.22 -4.60
C LEU A 62 -6.03 -5.31 -4.06
N LEU A 63 -4.81 -4.96 -3.65
CA LEU A 63 -3.86 -5.87 -3.04
C LEU A 63 -4.36 -6.38 -1.69
N LEU A 64 -4.84 -5.48 -0.83
CA LEU A 64 -5.43 -5.83 0.47
C LEU A 64 -6.66 -6.72 0.28
N ALA A 65 -7.53 -6.38 -0.68
CA ALA A 65 -8.64 -7.23 -1.06
C ALA A 65 -8.16 -8.63 -1.50
N ALA A 66 -7.11 -8.72 -2.32
CA ALA A 66 -6.60 -9.99 -2.84
C ALA A 66 -6.04 -10.87 -1.72
N ARG A 67 -5.26 -10.28 -0.80
CA ARG A 67 -4.70 -10.96 0.38
C ARG A 67 -5.78 -11.47 1.32
N LEU A 68 -6.84 -10.69 1.51
CA LEU A 68 -7.95 -11.05 2.40
C LEU A 68 -9.02 -11.91 1.71
N GLY A 69 -8.88 -12.15 0.40
CA GLY A 69 -9.92 -12.81 -0.40
C GLY A 69 -11.27 -12.08 -0.32
N HIS A 70 -11.25 -10.75 -0.25
CA HIS A 70 -12.41 -9.89 0.02
C HIS A 70 -12.74 -9.00 -1.20
N GLY A 71 -13.97 -8.47 -1.26
CA GLY A 71 -14.31 -7.39 -2.18
C GLY A 71 -14.73 -7.94 -3.54
N ILE A 72 -14.04 -7.54 -4.61
CA ILE A 72 -14.46 -7.81 -6.00
C ILE A 72 -14.33 -9.28 -6.43
N PHE A 73 -13.86 -10.17 -5.56
CA PHE A 73 -13.59 -11.57 -5.92
C PHE A 73 -14.83 -12.46 -5.78
N THR A 74 -14.95 -13.41 -6.70
CA THR A 74 -16.06 -14.37 -6.77
C THR A 74 -16.24 -15.10 -5.44
N LEU A 75 -15.14 -15.59 -4.84
CA LEU A 75 -15.17 -16.34 -3.58
C LEU A 75 -15.77 -15.54 -2.41
N TYR A 76 -15.50 -14.24 -2.34
CA TYR A 76 -16.06 -13.35 -1.32
C TYR A 76 -17.59 -13.28 -1.46
N HIS A 77 -18.08 -12.97 -2.66
CA HIS A 77 -19.50 -12.84 -2.92
C HIS A 77 -20.26 -14.16 -2.73
N HIS A 78 -19.67 -15.30 -3.07
CA HIS A 78 -20.24 -16.62 -2.77
C HIS A 78 -20.33 -16.89 -1.27
N ARG A 79 -19.24 -16.63 -0.52
CA ARG A 79 -19.18 -16.88 0.93
C ARG A 79 -20.25 -16.09 1.69
N PHE A 80 -20.46 -14.83 1.31
CA PHE A 80 -21.42 -13.93 1.96
C PHE A 80 -22.80 -13.88 1.27
N LYS A 81 -23.01 -14.71 0.23
CA LYS A 81 -24.28 -14.80 -0.52
C LYS A 81 -24.78 -13.43 -1.03
N HIS A 82 -23.86 -12.58 -1.48
CA HIS A 82 -24.20 -11.27 -2.03
C HIS A 82 -24.89 -11.43 -3.39
N VAL A 83 -26.19 -11.15 -3.43
CA VAL A 83 -27.01 -11.22 -4.66
C VAL A 83 -26.75 -9.98 -5.52
N GLY A 84 -26.57 -10.18 -6.83
CA GLY A 84 -26.40 -9.08 -7.80
C GLY A 84 -24.97 -8.53 -7.91
N ALA A 85 -24.01 -9.13 -7.21
CA ALA A 85 -22.61 -8.80 -7.41
C ALA A 85 -22.12 -9.31 -8.77
N ASP A 86 -21.45 -8.44 -9.52
CA ASP A 86 -20.76 -8.83 -10.74
C ASP A 86 -19.49 -9.63 -10.37
N THR A 87 -19.61 -10.95 -10.31
CA THR A 87 -18.50 -11.86 -9.95
C THR A 87 -17.63 -12.21 -11.15
N ALA A 88 -18.16 -12.05 -12.37
CA ALA A 88 -17.43 -12.34 -13.60
C ALA A 88 -16.75 -11.09 -14.15
N CYS A 89 -15.55 -11.25 -14.69
CA CYS A 89 -14.97 -10.25 -15.57
C CYS A 89 -15.85 -10.13 -16.82
N SER A 90 -15.74 -9.01 -17.56
CA SER A 90 -16.39 -8.91 -18.88
C SER A 90 -15.89 -9.92 -19.91
N ARG A 91 -14.89 -10.75 -19.57
CA ARG A 91 -14.45 -11.91 -20.34
C ARG A 91 -15.14 -13.21 -19.92
N GLY A 92 -16.11 -13.17 -19.01
CA GLY A 92 -16.78 -14.33 -18.44
C GLY A 92 -15.95 -15.12 -17.43
N GLN A 93 -14.73 -14.68 -17.11
CA GLN A 93 -13.86 -15.35 -16.13
C GLN A 93 -14.19 -14.91 -14.72
N ASP A 94 -14.17 -15.82 -13.76
CA ASP A 94 -14.26 -15.49 -12.35
C ASP A 94 -13.14 -14.56 -11.91
N ARG A 95 -13.49 -13.63 -11.02
CA ARG A 95 -12.51 -12.74 -10.39
C ARG A 95 -11.86 -13.51 -9.25
N SER A 96 -10.77 -14.19 -9.55
CA SER A 96 -9.86 -14.78 -8.58
C SER A 96 -8.87 -13.74 -8.02
N PRO A 97 -8.22 -14.00 -6.87
CA PRO A 97 -7.23 -13.07 -6.28
C PRO A 97 -6.07 -12.69 -7.22
N ASP A 98 -5.72 -13.55 -8.16
CA ASP A 98 -4.70 -13.35 -9.20
C ASP A 98 -5.24 -12.66 -10.47
N HIS A 99 -6.57 -12.52 -10.62
CA HIS A 99 -7.21 -11.86 -11.77
C HIS A 99 -6.71 -10.43 -12.08
N PRO A 100 -6.42 -9.57 -11.09
CA PRO A 100 -5.85 -8.25 -11.32
C PRO A 100 -4.55 -8.24 -12.13
N PHE A 101 -3.74 -9.30 -12.05
CA PHE A 101 -2.41 -9.36 -12.66
C PHE A 101 -2.46 -9.61 -14.17
N TYR A 102 -3.47 -10.32 -14.67
CA TYR A 102 -3.63 -10.64 -16.11
C TYR A 102 -4.83 -9.97 -16.80
N CYS A 103 -5.74 -9.36 -16.04
CA CYS A 103 -6.92 -8.71 -16.61
C CYS A 103 -6.61 -7.31 -17.16
N ARG A 104 -6.55 -7.14 -18.48
CA ARG A 104 -6.37 -5.85 -19.20
C ARG A 104 -7.21 -4.68 -18.64
N LYS A 105 -8.47 -4.90 -18.21
CA LYS A 105 -9.31 -3.84 -17.62
C LYS A 105 -8.80 -3.39 -16.25
N LEU A 106 -8.27 -4.31 -15.45
CA LEU A 106 -7.67 -4.04 -14.15
C LEU A 106 -6.20 -3.58 -14.29
N GLN A 107 -5.46 -4.11 -15.26
CA GLN A 107 -4.08 -3.72 -15.59
C GLN A 107 -3.96 -2.26 -16.01
N ARG A 108 -4.97 -1.69 -16.68
CA ARG A 108 -5.02 -0.25 -16.99
C ARG A 108 -5.01 0.64 -15.75
N LYS A 109 -5.28 0.08 -14.55
CA LYS A 109 -5.15 0.74 -13.25
C LYS A 109 -3.76 0.54 -12.60
N ARG A 110 -2.82 -0.07 -13.35
CA ARG A 110 -1.47 -0.56 -12.96
C ARG A 110 -1.51 -1.64 -11.87
N PRO A 111 -1.17 -2.91 -12.15
CA PRO A 111 -0.84 -3.85 -11.08
C PRO A 111 0.48 -3.44 -10.42
N PRO A 112 0.74 -3.87 -9.17
CA PRO A 112 2.00 -3.57 -8.50
C PRO A 112 3.12 -4.25 -9.28
N ARG A 113 4.01 -3.46 -9.88
CA ARG A 113 5.33 -3.99 -10.24
C ARG A 113 6.19 -3.82 -9.01
N ILE A 114 6.69 -4.92 -8.47
CA ILE A 114 7.82 -4.83 -7.56
C ILE A 114 8.99 -4.30 -8.40
N PRO A 115 9.81 -3.35 -7.90
CA PRO A 115 10.97 -2.86 -8.62
C PRO A 115 11.93 -3.97 -9.11
N SER A 116 11.91 -5.12 -8.43
CA SER A 116 12.74 -6.30 -8.70
C SER A 116 12.01 -7.47 -9.38
N SER A 117 10.79 -7.27 -9.87
CA SER A 117 9.99 -8.34 -10.49
C SER A 117 10.48 -8.69 -11.89
N THR A 118 10.63 -9.99 -12.18
CA THR A 118 10.99 -10.49 -13.52
C THR A 118 9.73 -10.76 -14.36
N GLY A 119 8.54 -10.73 -13.75
CA GLY A 119 7.28 -10.91 -14.47
C GLY A 119 6.05 -11.11 -13.56
N PRO A 120 4.86 -11.32 -14.17
CA PRO A 120 3.59 -11.36 -13.43
C PRO A 120 3.53 -12.44 -12.34
N ASN A 121 4.25 -13.55 -12.50
CA ASN A 121 4.29 -14.61 -11.49
C ASN A 121 5.02 -14.19 -10.21
N ASP A 122 6.07 -13.38 -10.31
CA ASP A 122 6.79 -12.87 -9.13
C ASP A 122 5.93 -11.84 -8.39
N ASP A 123 5.21 -10.99 -9.14
CA ASP A 123 4.24 -10.04 -8.58
C ASP A 123 3.09 -10.77 -7.86
N ILE A 124 2.55 -11.85 -8.46
CA ILE A 124 1.51 -12.69 -7.84
C ILE A 124 2.04 -13.36 -6.57
N LYS A 125 3.23 -13.96 -6.62
CA LYS A 125 3.85 -14.62 -5.45
C LYS A 125 4.07 -13.65 -4.29
N TRP A 126 4.53 -12.43 -4.57
CA TRP A 126 4.70 -11.41 -3.54
C TRP A 126 3.36 -10.88 -3.01
N ALA A 127 2.38 -10.71 -3.91
CA ALA A 127 1.08 -10.16 -3.55
C ALA A 127 0.25 -11.13 -2.71
N LEU A 128 0.22 -12.40 -3.10
CA LEU A 128 -0.57 -13.46 -2.46
C LEU A 128 0.24 -14.26 -1.43
N GLY A 129 1.57 -14.13 -1.43
CA GLY A 129 2.43 -14.76 -0.44
C GLY A 129 2.26 -14.11 0.94
N THR A 130 2.44 -14.91 1.98
CA THR A 130 2.62 -14.40 3.34
C THR A 130 3.91 -13.59 3.37
N VAL A 131 3.80 -12.30 3.71
CA VAL A 131 4.97 -11.48 4.02
C VAL A 131 5.72 -12.22 5.14
N LYS A 132 6.97 -12.63 4.88
CA LYS A 132 7.87 -13.12 5.93
C LYS A 132 8.34 -11.93 6.76
#